data_AF-T0PLP2-F1
#
_entry.id   AF-T0PLP2-F1
#
_cell.length_a   1.000
_cell.length_b   1.000
_cell.length_c   1.000
_cell.angle_alpha   90.00
_cell.angle_beta   90.00
_cell.angle_gamma   90.00
#
_symmetry.space_group_name_H-M   'P 1'
#
loop_
_entity.id
_entity.type
_entity.pdbx_description
1 polymer ?
#
loop_
_entity_poly.entity_id
_entity_poly.type
_entity_poly.pdbx_seq_one_letter_code
_entity_poly.pdbx_strand_id
1 'polypeptide(L)'
;MSLNIIRYIFHFRYHHYLKEVISIRIGFIGAGKVGFSLGKYFAEKGVEVSGYYSKSPDSSKEASVFTGTRHFLNIGDLINHSDILFITTPDDEIYNSWLKIKEFNIRGKAICHTSGSLSSNIFSHIEKSDAYAYSIHPIFPISHKYESYNSYFAE
;
A
#
# COMPACT_ATOMS: atom_id res chain seq x y z
N MET A 1 6.53 -12.79 -3.30
CA MET A 1 5.45 -12.09 -2.52
C MET A 1 4.15 -12.29 -3.29
N SER A 2 3.48 -13.40 -3.08
CA SER A 2 2.37 -13.83 -3.93
C SER A 2 1.06 -13.06 -3.65
N LEU A 3 0.14 -13.06 -4.62
CA LEU A 3 -1.26 -12.63 -4.46
C LEU A 3 -1.97 -13.22 -3.21
N ASN A 4 -1.36 -14.22 -2.57
CA ASN A 4 -1.80 -14.78 -1.31
C ASN A 4 -1.78 -13.80 -0.13
N ILE A 5 -0.95 -12.75 -0.11
CA ILE A 5 -1.00 -11.74 0.97
C ILE A 5 -2.23 -10.85 0.85
N ILE A 6 -2.54 -10.39 -0.36
CA ILE A 6 -3.81 -9.74 -0.68
C ILE A 6 -4.93 -10.69 -0.23
N ARG A 7 -4.95 -11.94 -0.73
CA ARG A 7 -5.94 -12.93 -0.30
C ARG A 7 -5.98 -13.20 1.21
N TYR A 8 -4.88 -13.14 1.95
CA TYR A 8 -4.83 -13.37 3.40
C TYR A 8 -5.46 -12.18 4.16
N ILE A 9 -5.14 -10.96 3.76
CA ILE A 9 -5.82 -9.74 4.23
C ILE A 9 -7.34 -9.84 3.95
N PHE A 10 -7.74 -10.51 2.85
CA PHE A 10 -9.14 -10.73 2.50
C PHE A 10 -9.81 -11.97 3.10
N HIS A 11 -9.08 -13.05 3.41
CA HIS A 11 -9.64 -14.30 3.92
C HIS A 11 -10.31 -14.08 5.28
N PHE A 12 -9.82 -13.11 6.05
CA PHE A 12 -10.43 -12.68 7.31
C PHE A 12 -11.66 -11.78 7.13
N ARG A 13 -11.85 -11.16 5.95
CA ARG A 13 -12.91 -10.18 5.68
C ARG A 13 -14.19 -10.75 5.07
N TYR A 14 -14.15 -11.89 4.37
CA TYR A 14 -15.24 -12.31 3.46
C TYR A 14 -15.76 -13.74 3.67
N HIS A 15 -15.96 -14.17 4.93
CA HIS A 15 -16.54 -15.48 5.21
C HIS A 15 -18.03 -15.64 4.79
N HIS A 16 -18.66 -14.65 4.13
CA HIS A 16 -20.11 -14.71 3.83
C HIS A 16 -20.65 -14.01 2.56
N TYR A 17 -19.82 -13.59 1.59
CA TYR A 17 -20.32 -12.97 0.34
C TYR A 17 -19.44 -13.35 -0.86
N LEU A 18 -19.65 -14.55 -1.38
CA LEU A 18 -19.19 -14.93 -2.72
C LEU A 18 -20.31 -14.58 -3.70
N LYS A 19 -20.29 -13.38 -4.31
CA LYS A 19 -20.97 -13.09 -5.60
C LYS A 19 -20.72 -11.71 -6.21
N GLU A 20 -20.13 -10.74 -5.50
CA GLU A 20 -19.69 -9.49 -6.13
C GLU A 20 -18.17 -9.45 -6.22
N VAL A 21 -17.64 -9.21 -7.42
CA VAL A 21 -16.21 -8.92 -7.62
C VAL A 21 -15.98 -7.51 -7.11
N ILE A 22 -15.78 -7.37 -5.80
CA ILE A 22 -15.33 -6.10 -5.21
C ILE A 22 -13.89 -5.90 -5.70
N SER A 23 -13.70 -4.96 -6.63
CA SER A 23 -12.37 -4.53 -7.06
C SER A 23 -11.69 -3.84 -5.88
N ILE A 24 -10.54 -4.36 -5.47
CA ILE A 24 -9.75 -3.85 -4.35
C ILE A 24 -8.75 -2.85 -4.91
N ARG A 25 -8.75 -1.64 -4.32
CA ARG A 25 -7.87 -0.55 -4.74
C ARG A 25 -6.72 -0.35 -3.76
N ILE A 26 -5.50 -0.38 -4.28
CA ILE A 26 -4.27 -0.22 -3.50
C ILE A 26 -3.68 1.18 -3.72
N GLY A 27 -3.53 1.94 -2.63
CA GLY A 27 -2.84 3.23 -2.63
C GLY A 27 -1.47 3.17 -1.96
N PHE A 28 -0.52 3.95 -2.47
CA PHE A 28 0.83 4.03 -1.93
C PHE A 28 1.15 5.40 -1.34
N ILE A 29 1.63 5.41 -0.09
CA ILE A 29 2.16 6.57 0.61
C ILE A 29 3.67 6.39 0.70
N GLY A 30 4.41 7.18 -0.09
CA GLY A 30 5.86 7.04 -0.26
C GLY A 30 6.22 6.44 -1.61
N ALA A 31 6.66 7.29 -2.54
CA ALA A 31 7.05 6.90 -3.89
C ALA A 31 8.56 6.59 -3.99
N GLY A 32 9.03 5.70 -3.12
CA GLY A 32 10.42 5.22 -3.11
C GLY A 32 10.58 3.91 -3.88
N LYS A 33 11.76 3.27 -3.75
CA LYS A 33 12.07 1.99 -4.42
C LYS A 33 11.01 0.92 -4.16
N VAL A 34 10.58 0.77 -2.91
CA VAL A 34 9.57 -0.21 -2.50
C VAL A 34 8.21 0.07 -3.14
N GLY A 35 7.74 1.31 -3.08
CA GLY A 35 6.45 1.71 -3.65
C GLY A 35 6.39 1.55 -5.17
N PHE A 36 7.48 1.87 -5.88
CA PHE A 36 7.59 1.61 -7.32
C PHE A 36 7.52 0.12 -7.62
N SER A 37 8.34 -0.67 -6.93
CA SER A 37 8.49 -2.10 -7.17
C SER A 37 7.16 -2.84 -6.93
N LEU A 38 6.54 -2.61 -5.77
CA LEU A 38 5.28 -3.26 -5.41
C LEU A 38 4.11 -2.81 -6.25
N GLY A 39 3.96 -1.50 -6.50
CA GLY A 39 2.82 -1.03 -7.29
C GLY A 39 2.93 -1.41 -8.76
N LYS A 40 4.13 -1.47 -9.34
CA LYS A 40 4.32 -2.02 -10.68
C LYS A 40 3.96 -3.50 -10.73
N TYR A 41 4.42 -4.28 -9.77
CA TYR A 41 4.06 -5.69 -9.65
C TYR A 41 2.53 -5.90 -9.58
N PHE A 42 1.84 -5.15 -8.73
CA PHE A 42 0.38 -5.25 -8.60
C PHE A 42 -0.35 -4.84 -9.87
N ALA A 43 0.06 -3.74 -10.51
CA ALA A 43 -0.53 -3.28 -11.77
C ALA A 43 -0.38 -4.33 -12.88
N GLU A 44 0.82 -4.92 -13.04
CA GLU A 44 1.09 -5.99 -14.02
C GLU A 44 0.30 -7.28 -13.72
N LYS A 45 -0.04 -7.55 -12.45
CA LYS A 45 -0.92 -8.66 -12.06
C LYS A 45 -2.42 -8.34 -12.17
N GLY A 46 -2.79 -7.17 -12.70
CA GLY A 46 -4.18 -6.75 -12.89
C GLY A 46 -4.90 -6.35 -11.59
N VAL A 47 -4.16 -6.09 -10.50
CA VAL A 47 -4.72 -5.53 -9.28
C VAL A 47 -4.85 -4.02 -9.45
N GLU A 48 -5.99 -3.45 -9.06
CA GLU A 48 -6.23 -2.01 -9.20
C GLU A 48 -5.34 -1.23 -8.22
N VAL A 49 -4.36 -0.50 -8.74
CA VAL A 49 -3.56 0.45 -7.97
C VAL A 49 -4.17 1.83 -8.16
N SER A 50 -4.74 2.38 -7.09
CA SER A 50 -5.40 3.69 -7.12
C SER A 50 -4.40 4.78 -7.51
N GLY A 51 -3.20 4.74 -6.94
CA GLY A 51 -2.11 5.66 -7.24
C GLY A 51 -1.18 5.96 -6.07
N TYR A 52 -0.49 7.09 -6.17
CA TYR A 52 0.61 7.47 -5.28
C TYR A 52 0.44 8.86 -4.68
N TYR A 53 0.78 8.97 -3.40
CA TYR A 53 1.06 10.22 -2.71
C TYR A 53 2.46 10.18 -2.09
N SER A 54 3.19 11.30 -2.13
CA SER A 54 4.48 11.43 -1.44
C SER A 54 4.73 12.87 -1.02
N LYS A 55 5.64 13.08 -0.06
CA LYS A 55 6.11 14.41 0.35
C LYS A 55 6.67 15.21 -0.83
N SER A 56 7.32 14.53 -1.77
CA SER A 56 7.75 15.11 -3.05
C SER A 56 6.69 14.77 -4.12
N PRO A 57 5.96 15.77 -4.65
CA PRO A 57 5.01 15.57 -5.74
C PRO A 57 5.66 14.98 -6.99
N ASP A 58 6.92 15.34 -7.27
CA ASP A 58 7.65 14.80 -8.42
C ASP A 58 7.87 13.29 -8.29
N SER A 59 8.19 12.80 -7.09
CA SER A 59 8.37 11.37 -6.85
C SER A 59 7.07 10.59 -7.04
N SER A 60 5.94 11.10 -6.52
CA SER A 60 4.64 10.45 -6.70
C SER A 60 4.16 10.51 -8.14
N LYS A 61 4.45 11.60 -8.85
CA LYS A 61 4.19 11.71 -10.29
C LYS A 61 5.00 10.68 -11.08
N GLU A 62 6.30 10.58 -10.82
CA GLU A 62 7.20 9.60 -11.45
C GLU A 62 6.69 8.16 -11.26
N ALA A 63 6.30 7.79 -10.02
CA ALA A 63 5.72 6.48 -9.72
C ALA A 63 4.42 6.22 -10.46
N SER A 64 3.53 7.22 -10.49
CA SER A 64 2.23 7.09 -11.16
C SER A 64 2.37 6.87 -12.66
N VAL A 65 3.33 7.55 -13.31
CA VAL A 65 3.62 7.38 -14.73
C VAL A 65 4.17 5.98 -14.99
N PHE A 66 5.14 5.53 -14.19
CA PHE A 66 5.76 4.21 -14.35
C PHE A 66 4.77 3.05 -14.20
N THR A 67 3.78 3.22 -13.33
CA THR A 67 2.76 2.19 -13.04
C THR A 67 1.47 2.35 -13.84
N GLY A 68 1.28 3.46 -14.57
CA GLY A 68 0.03 3.76 -15.27
C GLY A 68 -1.14 4.05 -14.33
N THR A 69 -0.88 4.68 -13.18
CA THR A 69 -1.85 4.93 -12.11
C THR A 69 -2.04 6.43 -11.86
N ARG A 70 -2.83 6.82 -10.85
CA ARG A 70 -3.08 8.23 -10.55
C ARG A 70 -1.96 8.85 -9.71
N HIS A 71 -1.73 10.13 -9.94
CA HIS A 71 -0.93 10.98 -9.07
C HIS A 71 -1.85 11.75 -8.10
N PHE A 72 -1.62 11.64 -6.79
CA PHE A 72 -2.35 12.40 -5.79
C PHE A 72 -1.46 13.45 -5.13
N LEU A 73 -1.92 14.71 -5.15
CA LEU A 73 -1.28 15.83 -4.43
C LEU A 73 -1.68 15.90 -2.96
N ASN A 74 -2.79 15.25 -2.60
CA ASN A 74 -3.33 15.22 -1.24
C ASN A 74 -3.49 13.77 -0.76
N ILE A 75 -3.03 13.50 0.47
CA ILE A 75 -3.14 12.18 1.10
C ILE A 75 -4.60 11.75 1.31
N GLY A 76 -5.50 12.68 1.62
CA GLY A 76 -6.93 12.41 1.83
C GLY A 76 -7.60 11.89 0.56
N ASP A 77 -7.27 12.45 -0.61
CA ASP A 77 -7.80 11.97 -1.88
C ASP A 77 -7.34 10.54 -2.18
N LEU A 78 -6.07 10.22 -1.91
CA LEU A 78 -5.55 8.86 -2.01
C LEU A 78 -6.32 7.91 -1.07
N ILE A 79 -6.51 8.30 0.19
CA ILE A 79 -7.22 7.51 1.21
C ILE A 79 -8.66 7.20 0.76
N ASN A 80 -9.36 8.20 0.21
CA ASN A 80 -10.73 8.07 -0.28
C ASN A 80 -10.84 7.11 -1.48
N HIS A 81 -9.80 7.04 -2.32
CA HIS A 81 -9.76 6.20 -3.50
C HIS A 81 -9.14 4.81 -3.28
N SER A 82 -8.78 4.47 -2.04
CA SER A 82 -8.07 3.23 -1.73
C SER A 82 -8.75 2.42 -0.63
N ASP A 83 -8.72 1.10 -0.77
CA ASP A 83 -9.22 0.15 0.23
C ASP A 83 -8.07 -0.41 1.08
N ILE A 84 -6.86 -0.47 0.49
CA ILE A 84 -5.60 -0.78 1.18
C ILE A 84 -4.63 0.38 0.96
N LEU A 85 -3.95 0.81 2.02
CA LEU A 85 -2.90 1.81 1.99
C LEU A 85 -1.57 1.17 2.39
N PHE A 86 -0.61 1.18 1.47
CA PHE A 86 0.78 0.81 1.75
C PHE A 86 1.60 2.06 2.07
N ILE A 87 2.17 2.09 3.27
CA ILE A 87 3.17 3.07 3.70
C ILE A 87 4.54 2.50 3.36
N THR A 88 5.12 3.03 2.30
CA THR A 88 6.43 2.65 1.74
C THR A 88 7.43 3.79 1.86
N THR A 89 7.26 4.64 2.87
CA THR A 89 8.24 5.64 3.30
C THR A 89 9.42 4.98 4.04
N PRO A 90 10.54 5.70 4.25
CA PRO A 90 11.56 5.28 5.21
C PRO A 90 10.98 4.93 6.59
N ASP A 91 11.65 4.03 7.31
CA ASP A 91 11.17 3.44 8.57
C ASP A 91 10.85 4.49 9.64
N ASP A 92 11.69 5.53 9.76
CA ASP A 92 11.54 6.66 10.67
C ASP A 92 10.36 7.58 10.33
N GLU A 93 9.85 7.53 9.10
CA GLU A 93 8.71 8.32 8.63
C GLU A 93 7.38 7.56 8.62
N ILE A 94 7.38 6.25 8.92
CA ILE A 94 6.15 5.44 8.96
C ILE A 94 5.19 5.98 10.02
N TYR A 95 5.69 6.27 11.23
CA TYR A 95 4.85 6.79 12.32
C TYR A 95 4.27 8.17 11.98
N ASN A 96 5.08 9.05 11.38
CA ASN A 96 4.61 10.38 10.93
C ASN A 96 3.54 10.28 9.84
N SER A 97 3.66 9.29 8.95
CA SER A 97 2.64 9.00 7.95
C SER A 97 1.35 8.49 8.60
N TRP A 98 1.47 7.58 9.57
CA TRP A 98 0.33 7.10 10.37
C TRP A 98 -0.40 8.23 11.08
N LEU A 99 0.33 9.13 11.75
CA LEU A 99 -0.26 10.29 12.44
C LEU A 99 -1.11 11.18 11.53
N LYS A 100 -0.81 11.23 10.23
CA LYS A 100 -1.66 11.94 9.24
C LYS A 100 -2.86 11.10 8.82
N ILE A 101 -2.66 9.82 8.56
CA ILE A 101 -3.69 8.89 8.06
C ILE A 101 -4.81 8.72 9.09
N LYS A 102 -4.47 8.59 10.38
CA LYS A 102 -5.44 8.35 11.46
C LYS A 102 -6.45 9.48 11.68
N GLU A 103 -6.19 10.68 11.12
CA GLU A 103 -7.10 11.82 11.18
C GLU A 103 -8.24 11.74 10.13
N PHE A 104 -8.19 10.75 9.23
CA PHE A 104 -9.20 10.52 8.20
C PHE A 104 -10.14 9.37 8.57
N ASN A 105 -11.29 9.30 7.88
CA ASN A 105 -12.15 8.12 7.96
C ASN A 105 -11.51 6.92 7.25
N ILE A 106 -10.92 6.04 8.04
CA ILE A 106 -10.23 4.83 7.57
C ILE A 106 -10.99 3.53 7.90
N ARG A 107 -12.27 3.63 8.28
CA ARG A 107 -13.10 2.48 8.61
C ARG A 107 -13.11 1.42 7.51
N GLY A 108 -12.81 0.19 7.88
CA GLY A 108 -12.76 -0.97 6.98
C GLY A 108 -11.53 -1.01 6.06
N LYS A 109 -10.60 -0.04 6.14
CA LYS A 109 -9.39 -0.01 5.32
C LYS A 109 -8.28 -0.84 5.96
N ALA A 110 -7.40 -1.40 5.13
CA ALA A 110 -6.17 -2.03 5.58
C ALA A 110 -5.00 -1.04 5.48
N ILE A 111 -4.27 -0.84 6.57
CA ILE A 111 -3.10 0.02 6.66
C ILE A 111 -1.88 -0.88 6.85
N CYS A 112 -0.97 -0.82 5.88
CA CYS A 112 0.19 -1.71 5.80
C CYS A 112 1.48 -0.88 5.78
N HIS A 113 2.55 -1.36 6.40
CA HIS A 113 3.90 -0.87 6.13
C HIS A 113 4.82 -1.99 5.65
N THR A 114 5.98 -1.62 5.10
CA THR A 114 6.95 -2.60 4.57
C THR A 114 8.30 -2.66 5.29
N SER A 115 8.49 -1.88 6.37
CA SER A 115 9.69 -1.95 7.21
C SER A 115 9.96 -3.38 7.64
N GLY A 116 11.22 -3.84 7.55
CA GLY A 116 11.76 -5.12 8.04
C GLY A 116 11.84 -5.25 9.56
N SER A 117 11.86 -4.12 10.26
CA SER A 117 12.25 -4.03 11.68
C SER A 117 11.11 -3.61 12.59
N LEU A 118 10.10 -2.95 12.04
CA LEU A 118 8.93 -2.47 12.77
C LEU A 118 7.82 -3.53 12.72
N SER A 119 7.00 -3.54 13.77
CA SER A 119 5.76 -4.31 13.81
C SER A 119 4.57 -3.41 13.52
N SER A 120 3.42 -4.02 13.19
CA SER A 120 2.16 -3.32 12.96
C SER A 120 1.65 -2.52 14.18
N ASN A 121 2.21 -2.73 15.37
CA ASN A 121 1.91 -1.95 16.59
C ASN A 121 2.31 -0.48 16.48
N ILE A 122 3.12 -0.11 15.47
CA ILE A 122 3.42 1.30 15.16
C ILE A 122 2.14 2.10 14.84
N PHE A 123 1.07 1.43 14.39
CA PHE A 123 -0.24 2.03 14.14
C PHE A 123 -1.03 2.17 15.44
N SER A 124 -0.55 3.07 16.31
CA SER A 124 -1.16 3.33 17.62
C SER A 124 -2.63 3.74 17.50
N HIS A 125 -3.48 3.09 18.30
CA HIS A 125 -4.92 3.35 18.39
C HIS A 125 -5.75 3.04 17.14
N ILE A 126 -5.22 2.25 16.22
CA ILE A 126 -5.95 1.83 15.00
C ILE A 126 -7.24 1.07 15.32
N GLU A 127 -7.31 0.37 16.44
CA GLU A 127 -8.51 -0.34 16.91
C GLU A 127 -9.70 0.59 17.14
N LYS A 128 -9.47 1.89 17.37
CA LYS A 128 -10.53 2.89 17.54
C LYS A 128 -11.16 3.34 16.21
N SER A 129 -10.58 2.95 15.09
CA SER A 129 -10.93 3.45 13.75
C SER A 129 -11.61 2.41 12.86
N ASP A 130 -11.90 1.20 13.38
CA ASP A 130 -12.39 0.05 12.60
C ASP A 130 -11.50 -0.28 11.37
N ALA A 131 -10.22 0.09 11.42
CA ALA A 131 -9.23 -0.20 10.40
C ALA A 131 -8.32 -1.36 10.85
N TYR A 132 -7.60 -1.94 9.90
CA TYR A 132 -6.75 -3.11 10.13
C TYR A 132 -5.27 -2.78 9.92
N ALA A 133 -4.42 -3.27 10.83
CA ALA A 133 -2.99 -3.01 10.86
C ALA A 133 -2.19 -4.20 10.34
N TYR A 134 -1.25 -3.98 9.42
CA TYR A 134 -0.36 -5.02 8.91
C TYR A 134 1.10 -4.56 8.76
N SER A 135 2.04 -5.48 9.02
CA SER A 135 3.43 -5.37 8.59
C SER A 135 3.66 -6.38 7.47
N ILE A 136 4.15 -5.93 6.32
CA ILE A 136 4.33 -6.75 5.11
C ILE A 136 5.75 -6.61 4.61
N HIS A 137 6.58 -7.61 4.86
CA HIS A 137 7.96 -7.61 4.41
C HIS A 137 8.05 -8.21 2.99
N PRO A 138 8.57 -7.48 1.99
CA PRO A 138 8.84 -8.07 0.69
C PRO A 138 9.89 -9.18 0.83
N ILE A 139 9.63 -10.33 0.18
CA ILE A 139 10.50 -11.52 0.23
C ILE A 139 11.87 -11.28 -0.43
N PHE A 140 12.00 -10.23 -1.25
CA PHE A 140 13.22 -9.89 -1.97
C PHE A 140 13.78 -8.51 -1.58
N PRO A 141 15.11 -8.33 -1.58
CA PRO A 141 15.73 -7.03 -1.45
C PRO A 141 15.30 -6.10 -2.59
N ILE A 142 14.88 -4.88 -2.25
CA ILE A 142 14.48 -3.86 -3.23
C ILE A 142 15.58 -2.79 -3.30
N SER A 143 16.44 -2.90 -4.31
CA SER A 143 17.59 -2.02 -4.49
C SER A 143 17.39 -0.97 -5.58
N HIS A 144 16.47 -1.19 -6.53
CA HIS A 144 16.24 -0.33 -7.69
C HIS A 144 14.74 -0.01 -7.89
N LYS A 145 14.43 1.23 -8.30
CA LYS A 145 13.04 1.65 -8.52
C LYS A 145 12.36 0.90 -9.67
N TYR A 146 13.10 0.74 -10.77
CA TYR A 146 12.50 0.36 -12.06
C TYR A 146 12.63 -1.12 -12.40
N GLU A 147 13.40 -1.88 -11.63
CA GLU A 147 13.78 -3.25 -12.03
C GLU A 147 13.52 -4.28 -10.95
N SER A 148 13.51 -3.89 -9.66
CA SER A 148 13.33 -4.84 -8.56
C SER A 148 11.96 -5.55 -8.57
N TYR A 149 10.99 -5.06 -9.34
CA TYR A 149 9.68 -5.70 -9.49
C TYR A 149 9.75 -7.01 -10.28
N ASN A 150 10.72 -7.17 -11.17
CA ASN A 150 10.90 -8.38 -11.99
C ASN A 150 11.16 -9.62 -11.13
N SER A 151 11.83 -9.44 -9.98
CA SER A 151 12.12 -10.53 -9.04
C SER A 151 10.86 -11.21 -8.51
N TYR A 152 9.70 -10.54 -8.50
CA TYR A 152 8.44 -11.15 -8.06
C TYR A 152 7.77 -12.04 -9.13
N PHE A 153 8.23 -12.02 -10.38
CA PHE A 153 7.72 -12.85 -11.47
C PHE A 153 8.52 -14.12 -11.70
N ALA A 154 9.67 -14.27 -11.04
CA ALA A 154 10.47 -15.49 -11.06
C ALA A 154 9.94 -16.59 -10.11
N GLU A 155 8.80 -16.34 -9.45
CA GLU A 155 8.03 -17.29 -8.61
C GLU A 155 6.93 -18.00 -9.42
#